data_AF-A0A4R4QEM5-F1
#
_entry.id   AF-A0A4R4QEM5-F1
#
_cell.length_a   1.000
_cell.length_b   1.000
_cell.length_c   1.000
_cell.angle_alpha   90.00
_cell.angle_beta   90.00
_cell.angle_gamma   90.00
#
_symmetry.space_group_name_H-M   'P 1'
#
loop_
_entity.id
_entity.type
_entity.pdbx_description
1 polymer ?
#
loop_
_entity_poly.entity_id
_entity_poly.type
_entity_poly.pdbx_seq_one_letter_code
_entity_poly.pdbx_strand_id
1 'polypeptide(L)' 'MGDTTASERQRVRVWFGEFPIVDQTTTAKAATAFAQGMGRRFAGLRVTIEDADHHRPGVAL' A
#
# COMPACT_ATOMS: atom_id res chain seq x y z
N MET A 1 7.02 25.59 -0.10
CA MET A 1 7.59 24.37 0.51
C MET A 1 6.38 23.47 0.69
N GLY A 2 6.19 22.54 -0.25
CA GLY A 2 4.88 21.98 -0.56
C GLY A 2 4.28 21.18 0.58
N ASP A 3 3.03 21.48 0.90
CA ASP A 3 2.13 20.60 1.61
C ASP A 3 2.02 19.30 0.82
N THR A 4 2.81 18.29 1.19
CA THR A 4 2.57 16.89 0.81
C THR A 4 1.25 16.49 1.44
N THR A 5 0.17 16.79 0.72
CA THR A 5 -1.19 16.47 1.11
C THR A 5 -1.28 14.97 1.42
N ALA A 6 -2.07 14.64 2.44
CA ALA A 6 -2.50 13.30 2.84
C ALA A 6 -2.65 12.30 1.66
N SER A 7 -3.08 12.77 0.48
CA SER A 7 -3.22 12.02 -0.76
C SER A 7 -1.94 11.42 -1.36
N GLU A 8 -0.74 11.70 -0.85
CA GLU A 8 0.51 11.19 -1.45
C GLU A 8 0.99 9.86 -0.85
N ARG A 9 0.47 9.45 0.31
CA ARG A 9 0.88 8.22 1.00
C ARG A 9 -0.04 7.06 0.66
N GLN A 10 0.58 5.96 0.25
CA GLN A 10 -0.07 4.69 -0.10
C GLN A 10 0.50 3.58 0.78
N ARG A 11 -0.38 2.73 1.28
CA ARG A 11 -0.03 1.50 1.98
C ARG A 11 0.05 0.37 0.97
N VAL A 12 1.22 -0.26 0.87
CA VAL A 12 1.42 -1.44 0.04
C VAL A 12 1.53 -2.66 0.93
N ARG A 13 0.74 -3.69 0.59
CA ARG A 13 0.80 -4.99 1.25
C ARG A 13 1.09 -6.11 0.27
N VAL A 14 2.02 -6.99 0.64
CA VAL A 14 2.30 -8.23 -0.08
C VAL A 14 1.81 -9.39 0.76
N TRP A 15 1.10 -10.31 0.14
CA TRP A 15 0.40 -11.39 0.81
C TRP A 15 0.95 -12.74 0.39
N PHE A 16 1.18 -13.61 1.38
CA PHE A 16 1.41 -15.04 1.21
C PHE A 16 0.19 -15.78 1.75
N GLY A 17 -0.68 -16.24 0.85
CA GLY A 17 -2.02 -16.68 1.23
C GLY A 17 -2.79 -15.54 1.91
N GLU A 18 -3.22 -15.77 3.14
CA GLU A 18 -3.97 -14.79 3.95
C GLU A 18 -3.09 -13.88 4.80
N PHE A 19 -1.77 -14.16 4.88
CA PHE A 19 -0.86 -13.45 5.78
C PHE A 19 -0.07 -12.37 5.04
N PRO A 20 -0.06 -11.11 5.53
CA PRO A 20 0.79 -10.07 4.96
C PRO A 20 2.24 -10.32 5.37
N ILE A 21 3.13 -10.45 4.38
CA ILE A 21 4.58 -10.62 4.58
C ILE A 21 5.35 -9.29 4.43
N VAL A 22 4.73 -8.32 3.75
CA VAL A 22 5.21 -6.93 3.69
C VAL A 22 4.01 -6.04 3.91
N ASP A 23 4.17 -5.03 4.75
CA ASP A 23 3.17 -4.00 5.01
C ASP A 23 3.89 -2.69 5.31
N GLN A 24 3.79 -1.75 4.36
CA GLN A 24 4.52 -0.49 4.46
C GLN A 24 3.75 0.66 3.84
N THR A 25 3.90 1.84 4.43
CA THR A 25 3.39 3.08 3.86
C THR A 25 4.52 3.79 3.13
N THR A 26 4.29 4.20 1.90
CA THR A 26 5.25 4.89 1.04
C THR A 26 4.55 5.87 0.11
N THR A 27 5.27 6.56 -0.77
CA THR A 27 4.66 7.46 -1.73
C THR A 27 3.92 6.67 -2.82
N ALA A 28 2.90 7.27 -3.45
CA ALA A 28 2.15 6.61 -4.53
C ALA A 28 3.02 6.09 -5.68
N LYS A 29 4.05 6.85 -6.04
CA LYS A 29 5.04 6.46 -7.06
C LYS A 29 5.85 5.24 -6.63
N ALA A 30 6.36 5.23 -5.39
CA ALA A 30 7.13 4.11 -4.87
C ALA A 30 6.26 2.86 -4.70
N ALA A 31 5.01 3.03 -4.28
CA ALA A 31 4.05 1.95 -4.12
C ALA A 31 3.78 1.21 -5.43
N THR A 32 3.53 1.97 -6.50
CA THR A 32 3.31 1.43 -7.85
C THR A 32 4.54 0.70 -8.36
N ALA A 33 5.73 1.30 -8.22
CA ALA A 33 6.98 0.70 -8.66
C ALA A 33 7.29 -0.62 -7.93
N PHE A 34 7.02 -0.66 -6.62
CA PHE A 34 7.18 -1.84 -5.80
C PHE A 34 6.23 -2.97 -6.24
N ALA A 35 4.94 -2.66 -6.43
CA ALA A 35 3.96 -3.64 -6.86
C ALA A 35 4.28 -4.25 -8.24
N GLN A 36 4.70 -3.42 -9.21
CA GLN A 36 5.15 -3.91 -10.52
C GLN A 36 6.41 -4.77 -10.41
N GLY A 37 7.34 -4.41 -9.52
CA GLY A 37 8.57 -5.17 -9.28
C GLY A 37 8.32 -6.55 -8.68
N MET A 38 7.34 -6.65 -7.78
CA MET A 38 6.92 -7.89 -7.12
C MET A 38 6.07 -8.77 -8.05
N GLY A 39 5.06 -8.19 -8.71
CA GLY A 39 4.17 -8.93 -9.61
C GLY A 39 4.89 -9.56 -10.81
N ARG A 40 5.99 -8.97 -11.28
CA ARG A 40 6.82 -9.54 -12.36
C ARG A 40 7.72 -10.69 -11.90
N ARG A 41 8.13 -10.72 -10.63
CA ARG A 41 9.13 -11.68 -10.11
C ARG A 41 8.51 -12.84 -9.35
N PHE A 42 7.33 -12.64 -8.78
CA PHE A 42 6.65 -13.62 -7.93
C PHE A 42 5.22 -13.82 -8.44
N ALA A 43 5.06 -14.65 -9.47
CA ALA A 43 3.82 -14.84 -10.22
C ALA A 43 2.61 -15.35 -9.40
N GLY A 44 2.77 -15.62 -8.11
CA GLY A 44 1.69 -16.07 -7.21
C GLY A 44 1.44 -15.18 -5.98
N LEU A 45 2.20 -14.10 -5.77
CA LEU A 45 1.99 -13.23 -4.62
C LEU A 45 0.96 -12.15 -4.95
N ARG A 46 -0.07 -12.04 -4.10
CA ARG A 46 -1.02 -10.92 -4.16
C ARG A 46 -0.33 -9.67 -3.61
N VAL A 47 -0.42 -8.57 -4.34
CA VAL A 47 0.01 -7.24 -3.88
C VAL A 47 -1.18 -6.29 -3.91
N THR A 48 -1.43 -5.56 -2.83
CA THR A 48 -2.51 -4.58 -2.72
C THR A 48 -1.93 -3.20 -2.40
N ILE A 49 -2.52 -2.15 -2.99
CA ILE A 49 -2.18 -0.76 -2.72
C ILE A 49 -3.48 -0.07 -2.26
N GLU A 50 -3.41 0.62 -1.14
CA GLU A 50 -4.54 1.36 -0.55
C GLU A 50 -4.07 2.76 -0.13
N ASP A 51 -4.99 3.72 -0.08
CA ASP A 51 -4.70 5.04 0.49
C ASP A 51 -4.30 4.87 1.96
N ALA A 52 -3.13 5.38 2.34
CA ALA A 52 -2.61 5.20 3.71
C ALA A 52 -3.48 5.93 4.75
N ASP A 53 -4.13 7.02 4.33
CA ASP A 53 -5.04 7.81 5.15
C ASP A 53 -6.49 7.29 5.08
N HIS A 54 -6.76 6.15 4.43
CA HIS A 54 -8.03 5.41 4.55
C HIS A 54 -8.18 4.75 5.93
N HIS A 55 -7.82 5.45 7.00
CA HIS A 55 -8.36 5.14 8.31
C HIS A 55 -9.86 5.47 8.23
N ARG A 56 -10.71 4.44 8.19
CA ARG A 56 -12.16 4.62 8.45
C ARG A 56 -12.28 5.45 9.73
N PRO A 57 -12.84 6.67 9.70
CA PRO A 57 -13.19 7.34 10.94
C PRO A 57 -14.16 6.39 11.66
N GLY A 58 -13.81 6.04 12.90
CA GLY A 58 -14.61 5.16 13.72
C GLY A 58 -16.06 5.62 13.74
N VAL A 59 -16.99 4.68 13.61
CA VAL A 59 -18.37 4.88 14.05
C VAL A 59 -18.29 5.38 15.49
N ALA A 60 -18.64 6.65 15.71
CA ALA A 60 -18.93 7.14 17.04
C ALA A 60 -20.17 6.38 17.52
N LEU A 61 -19.99 5.52 18.53
CA LEU A 61 -21.08 4.96 19.32
C LEU A 61 -21.52 6.00 20.36
#